data_AF-A0A5B7ART6-F1
#
_entry.id   AF-A0A5B7ART6-F1
#
_cell.length_a   1.000
_cell.length_b   1.000
_cell.length_c   1.000
_cell.angle_alpha   90.00
_cell.angle_beta   90.00
_cell.angle_gamma   90.00
#
_symmetry.space_group_name_H-M   'P 1'
#
loop_
_entity.id
_entity.type
_entity.pdbx_description
1 polymer ?
#
loop_
_entity_poly.entity_id
_entity_poly.type
_entity_poly.pdbx_seq_one_letter_code
_entity_poly.pdbx_strand_id
1 'polypeptide(L)'
;KLQAVEMHLRKCTDARKICDWKSALREGDAAISAGVDASPQLHTCKAEALLKLHQLEDADLSLLNIPKFEPSTPCSQAKFFGMLSEAYLFFVRAQVEMALGR
;
A
#
# COMPACT_ATOMS: atom_id res chain seq x y z
N LYS A 1 -15.30 11.97 2.51
CA LYS A 1 -14.68 10.63 2.49
C LYS A 1 -13.63 10.55 1.37
N LEU A 2 -14.03 10.59 0.08
CA LEU A 2 -13.08 10.51 -1.05
C LEU A 2 -11.96 11.58 -1.02
N GLN A 3 -12.30 12.86 -0.81
CA GLN A 3 -11.31 13.94 -0.73
C GLN A 3 -10.26 13.74 0.39
N ALA A 4 -10.68 13.17 1.52
CA ALA A 4 -9.77 12.89 2.63
C ALA A 4 -8.81 11.75 2.28
N VAL A 5 -9.32 10.69 1.63
CA VAL A 5 -8.51 9.58 1.11
C VAL A 5 -7.49 10.11 0.10
N GLU A 6 -7.91 10.92 -0.88
CA GLU A 6 -7.02 11.51 -1.88
C GLU A 6 -5.94 12.40 -1.25
N MET A 7 -6.30 13.21 -0.24
CA MET A 7 -5.35 14.04 0.49
C MET A 7 -4.28 13.18 1.17
N HIS A 8 -4.69 12.16 1.93
CA HIS A 8 -3.77 11.26 2.61
C HIS A 8 -2.93 10.45 1.60
N LEU A 9 -3.49 10.07 0.45
CA LEU A 9 -2.75 9.37 -0.60
C LEU A 9 -1.62 10.23 -1.19
N ARG A 10 -1.90 11.51 -1.44
CA ARG A 10 -0.89 12.47 -1.91
C ARG A 10 0.24 12.59 -0.89
N LYS A 11 -0.09 12.65 0.40
CA LYS A 11 0.90 12.65 1.48
C LYS A 11 1.67 11.31 1.61
N CYS A 12 1.02 10.12 1.45
CA CYS A 12 1.71 8.80 1.35
C CYS A 12 2.75 8.88 0.22
N THR A 13 2.34 9.43 -0.93
CA THR A 13 3.17 9.54 -2.13
C THR A 13 4.39 10.42 -1.90
N ASP A 14 4.21 11.60 -1.33
CA ASP A 14 5.33 12.53 -1.15
C ASP A 14 6.29 12.07 -0.06
N ALA A 15 5.78 11.48 1.03
CA ALA A 15 6.60 10.85 2.06
C ALA A 15 7.41 9.66 1.49
N ARG A 16 6.77 8.80 0.70
CA ARG A 16 7.42 7.69 -0.01
C ARG A 16 8.58 8.15 -0.89
N LYS A 17 8.40 9.23 -1.66
CA LYS A 17 9.44 9.77 -2.58
C LYS A 17 10.72 10.17 -1.86
N ILE A 18 10.60 10.68 -0.63
CA ILE A 18 11.75 11.10 0.18
C ILE A 18 12.17 10.03 1.20
N CYS A 19 11.64 8.80 1.08
CA CYS A 19 11.90 7.68 1.98
C CYS A 19 11.52 7.94 3.47
N ASP A 20 10.58 8.85 3.74
CA ASP A 20 9.98 8.99 5.07
C ASP A 20 8.87 7.94 5.26
N TRP A 21 9.29 6.72 5.56
CA TRP A 21 8.39 5.57 5.67
C TRP A 21 7.47 5.65 6.90
N LYS A 22 7.86 6.37 7.96
CA LYS A 22 6.99 6.58 9.14
C LYS A 22 5.81 7.47 8.78
N SER A 23 6.07 8.58 8.08
CA SER A 23 5.00 9.45 7.58
C SER A 23 4.16 8.74 6.53
N ALA A 24 4.78 7.98 5.61
CA ALA A 24 4.05 7.19 4.62
C ALA A 24 3.08 6.20 5.28
N LEU A 25 3.52 5.46 6.29
CA LEU A 25 2.68 4.54 7.06
C LEU A 25 1.50 5.27 7.73
N ARG A 26 1.79 6.37 8.44
CA ARG A 26 0.76 7.15 9.14
C ARG A 26 -0.32 7.67 8.18
N GLU A 27 0.08 8.22 7.05
CA GLU A 27 -0.87 8.75 6.06
C GLU A 27 -1.62 7.60 5.35
N GLY A 28 -0.98 6.45 5.14
CA GLY A 28 -1.64 5.24 4.65
C GLY A 28 -2.74 4.75 5.59
N ASP A 29 -2.47 4.64 6.89
CA ASP A 29 -3.45 4.26 7.90
C ASP A 29 -4.59 5.28 8.03
N ALA A 30 -4.28 6.58 7.91
CA ALA A 30 -5.27 7.64 7.89
C ALA A 30 -6.18 7.55 6.64
N ALA A 31 -5.63 7.22 5.47
CA ALA A 31 -6.39 6.99 4.26
C ALA A 31 -7.32 5.77 4.39
N ILE A 32 -6.84 4.66 4.96
CA ILE A 32 -7.64 3.47 5.27
C ILE A 32 -8.77 3.83 6.23
N SER A 33 -8.47 4.57 7.31
CA SER A 33 -9.48 4.98 8.29
C SER A 33 -10.53 5.95 7.70
N ALA A 34 -10.14 6.77 6.72
CA ALA A 34 -11.02 7.73 6.06
C ALA A 34 -11.93 7.10 4.98
N GLY A 35 -11.63 5.89 4.52
CA GLY A 35 -12.37 5.13 3.51
C GLY A 35 -12.82 3.77 4.03
N VAL A 36 -14.13 3.61 4.26
CA VAL A 36 -14.73 2.38 4.83
C VAL A 36 -14.50 1.14 3.93
N ASP A 37 -14.25 1.34 2.64
CA ASP A 37 -13.85 0.30 1.70
C ASP A 37 -12.36 0.47 1.37
N ALA A 38 -11.51 -0.19 2.14
CA ALA A 38 -10.07 -0.09 1.98
C ALA A 38 -9.62 -0.73 0.66
N SER A 39 -9.08 0.09 -0.24
CA SER A 39 -8.63 -0.39 -1.54
C SER A 39 -7.36 -1.25 -1.39
N PRO A 40 -7.18 -2.33 -2.18
CA PRO A 40 -5.97 -3.16 -2.14
C PRO A 40 -4.65 -2.38 -2.18
N GLN A 41 -4.66 -1.21 -2.84
CA GLN A 41 -3.50 -0.35 -3.01
C GLN A 41 -3.11 0.39 -1.72
N LEU A 42 -4.08 0.72 -0.87
CA LEU A 42 -3.81 1.34 0.43
C LEU A 42 -3.11 0.36 1.38
N HIS A 43 -3.61 -0.87 1.43
CA HIS A 43 -2.97 -1.96 2.16
C HIS A 43 -1.57 -2.27 1.60
N THR A 44 -1.38 -2.12 0.29
CA THR A 44 -0.05 -2.25 -0.34
C THR A 44 0.89 -1.09 0.05
N CYS A 45 0.45 0.19 0.08
CA CYS A 45 1.27 1.33 0.59
C CYS A 45 1.73 1.04 2.02
N LYS A 46 0.80 0.53 2.85
CA LYS A 46 1.06 0.15 4.24
C LYS A 46 2.11 -0.95 4.36
N ALA A 47 1.91 -2.07 3.65
CA ALA A 47 2.85 -3.21 3.69
C ALA A 47 4.27 -2.81 3.29
N GLU A 48 4.41 -1.96 2.26
CA GLU A 48 5.74 -1.49 1.87
C GLU A 48 6.38 -0.59 2.91
N ALA A 49 5.62 0.34 3.50
CA ALA A 49 6.16 1.20 4.55
C ALA A 49 6.64 0.35 5.75
N LEU A 50 5.86 -0.66 6.16
CA LEU A 50 6.23 -1.61 7.22
C LEU A 50 7.51 -2.38 6.86
N LEU A 51 7.61 -2.89 5.64
CA LEU A 51 8.83 -3.54 5.12
C LEU A 51 10.05 -2.61 5.22
N LYS A 52 9.92 -1.36 4.76
CA LYS A 52 11.01 -0.37 4.79
C LYS A 52 11.35 0.10 6.20
N LEU A 53 10.45 -0.09 7.16
CA LEU A 53 10.67 0.10 8.60
C LEU A 53 11.16 -1.18 9.30
N HIS A 54 11.45 -2.25 8.54
CA HIS A 54 11.88 -3.56 9.05
C HIS A 54 10.85 -4.27 9.95
N GLN A 55 9.56 -3.94 9.82
CA GLN A 55 8.45 -4.59 10.49
C GLN A 55 7.88 -5.71 9.59
N LEU A 56 8.66 -6.78 9.40
CA LEU A 56 8.39 -7.80 8.39
C LEU A 56 7.10 -8.60 8.63
N GLU A 57 6.82 -8.97 9.88
CA GLU A 57 5.62 -9.72 10.27
C GLU A 57 4.35 -8.90 9.99
N ASP A 58 4.35 -7.62 10.38
CA ASP A 58 3.23 -6.71 10.12
C ASP A 58 3.04 -6.44 8.62
N ALA A 59 4.14 -6.39 7.86
CA ALA A 59 4.10 -6.25 6.40
C ALA A 59 3.44 -7.48 5.75
N ASP A 60 3.80 -8.70 6.17
CA ASP A 60 3.23 -9.95 5.67
C ASP A 60 1.74 -10.06 6.02
N LEU A 61 1.37 -9.80 7.28
CA LEU A 61 -0.02 -9.73 7.72
C LEU A 61 -0.84 -8.69 6.93
N SER A 62 -0.24 -7.53 6.64
CA SER A 62 -0.92 -6.50 5.84
C SER A 62 -1.23 -6.97 4.42
N LEU A 63 -0.35 -7.78 3.81
CA LEU A 63 -0.57 -8.37 2.48
C LEU A 63 -1.58 -9.51 2.49
N LEU A 64 -1.59 -10.36 3.52
CA LEU A 64 -2.55 -11.47 3.67
C LEU A 64 -4.00 -10.98 3.79
N ASN A 65 -4.19 -9.79 4.37
CA ASN A 65 -5.50 -9.17 4.53
C ASN A 65 -6.03 -8.48 3.27
N ILE A 66 -5.23 -8.42 2.19
CA ILE A 66 -5.67 -7.82 0.93
C ILE A 66 -6.65 -8.78 0.23
N PRO A 67 -7.90 -8.36 -0.06
CA PRO A 67 -8.83 -9.18 -0.83
C PRO A 67 -8.21 -9.58 -2.17
N LYS A 68 -8.47 -10.82 -2.60
CA LYS A 68 -7.98 -11.31 -3.90
C LYS A 68 -8.38 -10.33 -5.00
N PHE A 69 -7.39 -9.93 -5.77
CA PHE A 69 -7.55 -8.96 -6.83
C PHE A 69 -8.26 -9.61 -8.03
N GLU A 70 -9.43 -9.11 -8.40
CA GLU A 70 -10.14 -9.55 -9.61
C GLU A 70 -9.64 -8.74 -10.82
N PRO A 71 -9.05 -9.40 -11.84
CA PRO A 71 -8.38 -8.73 -12.97
C PRO A 71 -9.27 -7.77 -13.78
N SER A 72 -10.58 -8.01 -13.75
CA SER A 72 -11.59 -7.33 -14.59
C SER A 72 -12.17 -6.05 -13.98
N THR A 73 -11.69 -5.60 -12.82
CA THR A 73 -12.21 -4.39 -12.17
C THR A 73 -11.55 -3.12 -12.72
N PRO A 74 -12.27 -1.99 -12.90
CA PRO A 74 -11.67 -0.72 -13.34
C PRO A 74 -10.53 -0.23 -12.43
N CYS A 75 -10.56 -0.65 -11.17
CA CYS A 75 -9.53 -0.39 -10.16
C CYS A 75 -8.17 -1.00 -10.55
N SER A 76 -8.14 -2.04 -11.39
CA SER A 76 -6.90 -2.69 -11.81
C SER A 76 -6.04 -1.85 -12.76
N GLN A 77 -6.68 -0.97 -13.53
CA GLN A 77 -6.02 -0.07 -14.48
C GLN A 77 -5.53 1.23 -13.84
N ALA A 78 -5.91 1.49 -12.58
CA ALA A 78 -5.46 2.68 -11.86
C ALA A 78 -3.94 2.61 -11.59
N LYS A 79 -3.26 3.74 -11.81
CA LYS A 79 -1.83 3.85 -11.54
C LYS A 79 -1.57 4.36 -10.13
N PHE A 80 -0.76 3.61 -9.39
CA PHE A 80 -0.28 3.97 -8.06
C PHE A 80 1.25 4.01 -8.10
N PHE A 81 1.83 5.12 -7.65
CA PHE A 81 3.28 5.34 -7.67
C PHE A 81 3.93 5.07 -9.04
N GLY A 82 3.21 5.35 -10.12
CA GLY A 82 3.67 5.12 -11.50
C GLY A 82 3.50 3.69 -12.03
N MET A 83 3.07 2.75 -11.20
CA MET A 83 2.82 1.35 -11.56
C MET A 83 1.32 1.09 -11.70
N LEU A 84 0.94 0.07 -12.48
CA LEU A 84 -0.42 -0.46 -12.39
C LEU A 84 -0.64 -1.03 -10.99
N SER A 85 -1.86 -0.87 -10.46
CA SER A 85 -2.23 -1.36 -9.13
C SER A 85 -1.81 -2.81 -8.87
N GLU A 86 -2.03 -3.69 -9.84
CA GLU A 86 -1.69 -5.11 -9.72
C GLU A 86 -0.18 -5.34 -9.65
N ALA A 87 0.56 -4.69 -10.56
CA ALA A 87 2.02 -4.75 -10.58
C ALA A 87 2.62 -4.22 -9.27
N TYR A 88 2.02 -3.18 -8.70
CA TYR A 88 2.44 -2.61 -7.42
C TYR A 88 2.29 -3.62 -6.28
N LEU A 89 1.15 -4.30 -6.20
CA LEU A 89 0.91 -5.36 -5.20
C LEU A 89 1.96 -6.47 -5.30
N PHE A 90 2.18 -7.01 -6.49
CA PHE A 90 3.14 -8.10 -6.69
C PHE A 90 4.59 -7.67 -6.42
N PHE A 91 4.94 -6.43 -6.79
CA PHE A 91 6.26 -5.87 -6.49
C PHE A 91 6.54 -5.82 -4.98
N VAL A 92 5.59 -5.31 -4.19
CA VAL A 92 5.74 -5.25 -2.73
C VAL A 92 5.74 -6.65 -2.12
N ARG A 93 4.85 -7.53 -2.57
CA ARG A 93 4.80 -8.91 -2.10
C ARG A 93 6.14 -9.63 -2.31
N ALA A 94 6.70 -9.55 -3.51
CA ALA A 94 8.00 -10.17 -3.79
C ALA A 94 9.10 -9.65 -2.84
N GLN A 95 9.12 -8.36 -2.52
CA GLN A 95 10.10 -7.83 -1.57
C GLN A 95 9.90 -8.35 -0.14
N VAL A 96 8.65 -8.50 0.31
CA VAL A 96 8.34 -9.04 1.64
C VAL A 96 8.76 -10.51 1.73
N GLU A 97 8.41 -11.32 0.72
CA GLU A 97 8.81 -12.74 0.67
C GLU A 97 10.35 -12.87 0.67
N MET A 98 11.05 -12.10 -0.17
CA MET A 98 12.51 -12.09 -0.19
C MET A 98 13.13 -11.69 1.16
N ALA A 99 12.55 -10.70 1.86
CA ALA A 99 13.02 -10.28 3.18
C ALA A 99 12.78 -11.35 4.26
N LEU A 100 11.77 -12.21 4.07
CA LEU A 100 11.47 -13.36 4.92
C LEU A 100 12.24 -14.62 4.51
N GLY A 101 13.00 -14.58 3.41
CA GLY A 101 13.76 -15.72 2.88
C GLY A 101 12.92 -16.76 2.15
N ARG A 102 11.79 -16.34 1.55
CA ARG A 102 10.88 -17.19 0.76
C ARG A 102 10.85 -16.82 -0.71
#